data_AF-A0A7V3ACU3-F1
#
_entry.id   AF-A0A7V3ACU3-F1
#
_cell.length_a   1.000
_cell.length_b   1.000
_cell.length_c   1.000
_cell.angle_alpha   90.00
_cell.angle_beta   90.00
_cell.angle_gamma   90.00
#
_symmetry.space_group_name_H-M   'P 1'
#
loop_
_entity.id
_entity.type
_entity.pdbx_description
1 polymer ?
#
loop_
_entity_poly.entity_id
_entity_poly.type
_entity_poly.pdbx_seq_one_letter_code
_entity_poly.pdbx_strand_id
1 'polypeptide(L)'
;GVLLVLGLPALVKEVAYAKEKGKAEAARAILNDEQLKVATTLSSAFQQVAQAVSPAVVTVQSTKNLRPTRQGRRSLPPGFENSPFRRFFGEDFFFFGPDDSGRGLRQQGTGSGVIISADGYILTNNHVIDGSDEITVVLVGGKKHKATWWALTPRPTWRC
;
A
#
# COMPACT_ATOMS: atom_id res chain seq x y z
N GLY A 1 17.83 -14.75 40.18
CA GLY A 1 17.84 -15.47 38.89
C GLY A 1 17.32 -14.54 37.83
N VAL A 2 18.09 -14.29 36.77
CA VAL A 2 17.71 -13.39 35.67
C VAL A 2 17.02 -14.24 34.60
N LEU A 3 15.73 -13.98 34.38
CA LEU A 3 14.94 -14.61 33.32
C LEU A 3 15.28 -13.92 32.00
N LEU A 4 16.09 -14.58 31.18
CA LEU A 4 16.50 -14.10 29.86
C LEU A 4 15.36 -14.33 28.86
N VAL A 5 14.54 -13.33 28.57
CA VAL A 5 13.51 -13.39 27.52
C VAL A 5 14.19 -13.05 26.19
N LEU A 6 14.68 -14.07 25.49
CA LEU A 6 15.16 -13.93 24.10
C LEU A 6 13.95 -13.82 23.18
N GLY A 7 13.70 -12.61 22.66
CA GLY A 7 12.75 -12.41 21.57
C GLY A 7 13.25 -13.12 20.32
N LEU A 8 12.52 -14.14 19.87
CA LEU A 8 12.87 -14.98 18.71
C LEU A 8 11.99 -14.65 17.49
N PRO A 9 12.12 -13.47 16.84
CA PRO A 9 11.37 -13.19 15.63
C PRO A 9 11.78 -14.12 14.47
N ALA A 10 13.03 -14.60 14.44
CA ALA A 10 13.50 -15.55 13.43
C ALA A 10 12.87 -16.95 13.62
N LEU A 11 12.85 -17.45 14.85
CA LEU A 11 12.33 -18.79 15.15
C LEU A 11 10.80 -18.84 14.99
N VAL A 12 10.09 -17.75 15.27
CA VAL A 12 8.64 -17.65 14.96
C VAL A 12 8.40 -17.70 13.45
N LYS A 13 9.22 -17.04 12.62
CA LYS A 13 9.11 -17.12 11.15
C LYS A 13 9.41 -18.51 10.63
N GLU A 14 10.44 -19.18 11.15
CA GLU A 14 10.80 -20.54 10.75
C GLU A 14 9.76 -21.58 11.16
N VAL A 15 9.23 -21.49 12.39
CA VAL A 15 8.17 -22.39 12.87
C VAL A 15 6.86 -22.15 12.13
N ALA A 16 6.51 -20.89 11.83
CA ALA A 16 5.35 -20.57 11.00
C ALA A 16 5.51 -21.10 9.57
N TYR A 17 6.68 -20.93 8.97
CA TYR A 17 7.00 -21.44 7.63
C TYR A 17 6.95 -22.97 7.58
N ALA A 18 7.52 -23.66 8.58
CA ALA A 18 7.48 -25.12 8.69
C ALA A 18 6.04 -25.65 8.88
N LYS A 19 5.21 -24.95 9.67
CA LYS A 19 3.80 -25.31 9.90
C LYS A 19 2.95 -25.14 8.63
N GLU A 20 3.15 -24.07 7.88
CA GLU A 20 2.45 -23.85 6.60
C GLU A 20 2.94 -24.83 5.52
N LYS A 21 4.23 -25.16 5.52
CA LYS A 21 4.79 -26.22 4.65
C LYS A 21 4.18 -27.58 4.94
N GLY A 22 4.04 -27.96 6.22
CA GLY A 22 3.40 -29.22 6.63
C GLY A 22 1.92 -29.31 6.23
N LYS A 23 1.18 -28.19 6.30
CA LYS A 23 -0.20 -28.13 5.78
C LYS A 23 -0.27 -28.23 4.26
N ALA A 24 0.67 -27.60 3.55
CA ALA A 24 0.76 -27.70 2.09
C ALA A 24 1.12 -29.13 1.64
N GLU A 25 1.99 -29.82 2.37
CA GLU A 25 2.34 -31.23 2.14
C GLU A 25 1.17 -32.17 2.44
N ALA A 26 0.43 -31.93 3.55
CA ALA A 26 -0.79 -32.68 3.86
C ALA A 26 -1.91 -32.45 2.83
N ALA A 27 -2.06 -31.22 2.32
CA ALA A 27 -3.01 -30.91 1.25
C ALA A 27 -2.60 -31.56 -0.08
N ARG A 28 -1.30 -31.62 -0.38
CA ARG A 28 -0.75 -32.33 -1.55
C ARG A 28 -1.01 -33.83 -1.49
N ALA A 29 -1.03 -34.44 -0.30
CA ALA A 29 -1.33 -35.86 -0.12
C ALA A 29 -2.81 -36.23 -0.39
N ILE A 30 -3.71 -35.24 -0.42
CA ILE A 30 -5.14 -35.41 -0.71
C ILE A 30 -5.43 -35.25 -2.21
N LEU A 31 -4.52 -34.60 -2.95
CA LEU A 31 -4.69 -34.31 -4.38
C LEU A 31 -4.09 -35.43 -5.23
N ASN A 32 -4.82 -35.87 -6.25
CA ASN A 32 -4.28 -36.79 -7.24
C ASN A 32 -3.23 -36.06 -8.12
N ASP A 33 -2.29 -36.80 -8.71
CA ASP A 33 -1.19 -36.22 -9.53
C ASP A 33 -1.67 -35.25 -10.63
N GLU A 34 -2.84 -35.52 -11.21
CA GLU A 34 -3.48 -34.65 -12.19
C GLU A 34 -3.89 -33.30 -11.59
N GLN A 35 -4.49 -33.29 -10.40
CA GLN A 35 -4.91 -32.08 -9.70
C GLN A 35 -3.68 -31.25 -9.26
N LEU A 36 -2.61 -31.91 -8.82
CA LEU A 36 -1.36 -31.25 -8.49
C LEU A 36 -0.72 -30.60 -9.72
N LYS A 37 -0.77 -31.29 -10.87
CA LYS A 37 -0.28 -30.76 -12.15
C LYS A 37 -1.09 -29.56 -12.62
N VAL A 38 -2.42 -29.61 -12.52
CA VAL A 38 -3.31 -28.49 -12.85
C VAL A 38 -3.04 -27.30 -11.93
N ALA A 39 -2.96 -27.50 -10.61
CA ALA A 39 -2.66 -26.44 -9.65
C ALA A 39 -1.29 -25.79 -9.91
N THR A 40 -0.28 -26.61 -10.22
CA THR A 40 1.07 -26.12 -10.56
C THR A 40 1.08 -25.33 -11.86
N THR A 41 0.35 -25.80 -12.87
CA THR A 41 0.23 -25.13 -14.17
C THR A 41 -0.52 -23.80 -14.05
N LEU A 42 -1.60 -23.75 -13.28
CA LEU A 42 -2.30 -22.50 -13.00
C LEU A 42 -1.40 -21.53 -12.24
N SER A 43 -0.70 -22.01 -11.21
CA SER A 43 0.23 -21.18 -10.45
C SER A 43 1.32 -20.57 -11.32
N SER A 44 1.93 -21.37 -12.21
CA SER A 44 2.96 -20.86 -13.13
C SER A 44 2.38 -19.89 -14.16
N ALA A 45 1.18 -20.15 -14.71
CA ALA A 45 0.51 -19.23 -15.61
C ALA A 45 0.22 -17.88 -14.94
N PHE A 46 -0.30 -17.88 -13.71
CA PHE A 46 -0.51 -16.66 -12.93
C PHE A 46 0.80 -15.91 -12.67
N GLN A 47 1.88 -16.62 -12.32
CA GLN A 47 3.19 -16.01 -12.10
C GLN A 47 3.73 -15.35 -13.37
N GLN A 48 3.59 -16.00 -14.53
CA GLN A 48 4.03 -15.45 -15.82
C GLN A 48 3.27 -14.18 -16.18
N VAL A 49 1.94 -14.19 -16.04
CA VAL A 49 1.11 -13.01 -16.28
C VAL A 49 1.46 -11.88 -15.31
N ALA A 50 1.62 -12.20 -14.02
CA ALA A 50 2.01 -11.23 -13.01
C ALA A 50 3.38 -10.61 -13.33
N GLN A 51 4.37 -11.41 -13.73
CA GLN A 51 5.70 -10.92 -14.12
C GLN A 51 5.63 -10.01 -15.36
N ALA A 52 4.81 -10.35 -16.34
CA ALA A 52 4.65 -9.54 -17.55
C ALA A 52 3.96 -8.19 -17.28
N VAL A 53 2.99 -8.15 -16.36
CA VAL A 53 2.16 -6.96 -16.10
C VAL A 53 2.69 -6.07 -14.97
N SER A 54 3.46 -6.63 -14.02
CA SER A 54 4.00 -5.89 -12.86
C SER A 54 4.74 -4.59 -13.24
N PRO A 55 5.55 -4.53 -14.32
CA PRO A 55 6.23 -3.28 -14.72
C PRO A 55 5.30 -2.12 -15.05
N ALA A 56 4.04 -2.39 -15.41
CA ALA A 56 3.04 -1.36 -15.70
C ALA A 56 2.47 -0.72 -14.41
N VAL A 57 2.64 -1.36 -13.26
CA VAL A 57 2.16 -0.86 -11.97
C VAL A 57 3.24 0.00 -11.33
N VAL A 58 2.85 1.20 -10.89
CA VAL A 58 3.75 2.18 -10.27
C VAL A 58 3.25 2.57 -8.88
N THR A 59 4.17 2.99 -8.02
CA THR A 59 3.81 3.62 -6.74
C THR A 59 3.71 5.12 -6.95
N VAL A 60 2.60 5.71 -6.54
CA VAL A 60 2.36 7.15 -6.59
C VAL A 60 2.47 7.70 -5.18
N GLN A 61 3.38 8.66 -4.99
CA GLN A 61 3.58 9.39 -3.75
C GLN A 61 3.14 10.83 -3.97
N SER A 62 2.32 11.35 -3.09
CA SER A 62 1.88 12.74 -3.11
C SER A 62 2.32 13.44 -1.83
N THR A 63 2.69 14.71 -1.94
CA THR A 63 3.02 15.54 -0.79
C THR A 63 2.20 16.82 -0.83
N LYS A 64 1.66 17.17 0.33
CA LYS A 64 0.90 18.39 0.56
C LYS A 64 1.55 19.14 1.72
N ASN A 65 1.95 20.37 1.48
CA ASN A 65 2.50 21.26 2.47
C ASN A 65 1.34 21.95 3.19
N LEU A 66 1.12 21.55 4.44
CA LEU A 66 0.14 22.19 5.30
C LEU A 66 0.76 23.47 5.86
N ARG A 67 0.05 24.58 5.69
CA ARG A 67 0.37 25.80 6.42
C ARG A 67 0.07 25.53 7.90
N PRO A 68 0.99 25.86 8.83
CA PRO A 68 0.75 25.65 10.26
C PRO A 68 -0.38 26.58 10.71
N THR A 69 -1.60 26.08 10.72
CA THR A 69 -2.73 26.74 11.39
C THR A 69 -2.55 26.53 12.88
N ARG A 70 -2.41 27.63 13.64
CA ARG A 70 -2.36 27.67 15.11
C ARG A 70 -3.72 27.32 15.73
N GLN A 71 -4.36 26.23 15.31
CA GLN A 71 -5.56 25.71 15.96
C GLN A 71 -5.92 24.36 15.35
N GLY A 72 -5.92 23.31 16.17
CA GLY A 72 -6.34 22.01 15.71
C GLY A 72 -6.18 20.94 16.78
N ARG A 73 -7.13 20.91 17.71
CA ARG A 73 -7.37 19.75 18.60
C ARG A 73 -7.22 18.46 17.79
N ARG A 74 -6.38 17.54 18.29
CA ARG A 74 -6.38 16.13 17.87
C ARG A 74 -7.77 15.59 18.11
N SER A 75 -8.54 15.40 17.05
CA SER A 75 -9.86 14.80 17.12
C SER A 75 -10.00 13.93 15.88
N LEU A 76 -9.99 12.62 16.11
CA LEU A 76 -10.52 11.67 15.13
C LEU A 76 -11.95 12.13 14.79
N PRO A 77 -12.35 12.12 13.50
CA PRO A 77 -13.73 12.45 13.16
C PRO A 77 -14.66 11.48 13.90
N PRO A 78 -15.72 11.97 14.58
CA PRO A 78 -16.64 11.10 15.32
C PRO A 78 -17.19 10.00 14.41
N GLY A 79 -17.05 8.73 14.83
CA GLY A 79 -17.51 7.56 14.06
C GLY A 79 -16.43 6.80 13.29
N PHE A 80 -15.17 7.25 13.25
CA PHE A 80 -14.07 6.53 12.59
C PHE A 80 -13.41 5.43 13.44
N GLU A 81 -13.76 5.34 14.72
CA GLU A 81 -13.19 4.39 15.68
C GLU A 81 -13.38 2.92 15.25
N ASN A 82 -14.44 2.63 14.49
CA ASN A 82 -14.84 1.27 14.07
C ASN A 82 -14.87 1.07 12.54
N SER A 83 -14.27 1.96 11.74
CA SER A 83 -14.34 1.85 10.28
C SER A 83 -13.52 0.66 9.73
N PRO A 84 -14.01 -0.09 8.72
CA PRO A 84 -13.25 -1.11 8.00
C PRO A 84 -11.91 -0.58 7.46
N PHE A 85 -11.85 0.71 7.14
CA PHE A 85 -10.64 1.40 6.70
C PHE A 85 -9.49 1.32 7.74
N ARG A 86 -9.81 1.39 9.04
CA ARG A 86 -8.81 1.31 10.13
C ARG A 86 -8.08 -0.03 10.13
N ARG A 87 -8.79 -1.12 9.81
CA ARG A 87 -8.22 -2.48 9.77
C ARG A 87 -7.29 -2.71 8.58
N PHE A 88 -7.51 -1.99 7.48
CA PHE A 88 -6.74 -2.15 6.24
C PHE A 88 -5.47 -1.28 6.22
N PHE A 89 -5.54 -0.06 6.77
CA PHE A 89 -4.43 0.91 6.69
C PHE A 89 -3.65 1.10 8.00
N GLY A 90 -4.15 0.58 9.14
CA GLY A 90 -3.52 0.71 10.45
C GLY A 90 -3.79 2.06 11.13
N GLU A 91 -3.45 2.14 12.41
CA GLU A 91 -3.54 3.38 13.20
C GLU A 91 -2.62 4.46 12.62
N ASP A 92 -1.44 4.08 12.13
CA ASP A 92 -0.42 4.99 11.59
C ASP A 92 -0.87 5.80 10.37
N PHE A 93 -1.86 5.31 9.60
CA PHE A 93 -2.43 6.05 8.47
C PHE A 93 -3.21 7.30 8.89
N PHE A 94 -3.72 7.31 10.12
CA PHE A 94 -4.50 8.42 10.68
C PHE A 94 -3.72 9.18 11.78
N PHE A 95 -2.69 8.56 12.37
CA PHE A 95 -1.81 9.16 13.37
C PHE A 95 -0.58 9.83 12.75
N PHE A 96 -0.74 10.56 11.64
CA PHE A 96 0.24 11.57 11.21
C PHE A 96 0.16 12.79 12.13
N GLY A 97 0.64 12.62 13.37
CA GLY A 97 0.90 13.73 14.27
C GLY A 97 2.18 14.47 13.83
N PRO A 98 2.21 15.81 13.85
CA PRO A 98 3.45 16.55 13.62
C PRO A 98 4.54 16.10 14.59
N ASP A 99 5.73 15.85 14.05
CA ASP A 99 6.97 16.07 14.77
C ASP A 99 7.05 17.56 15.12
N ASP A 100 7.31 17.87 16.39
CA ASP A 100 7.30 19.19 17.02
C ASP A 100 8.51 20.05 16.61
N SER A 101 8.94 19.95 15.35
CA SER A 101 10.20 20.54 14.86
C SER A 101 10.01 21.71 13.91
N GLY A 102 9.01 22.59 14.12
CA GLY A 102 8.94 23.95 13.52
C GLY A 102 9.03 24.06 11.98
N ARG A 103 9.09 22.93 11.28
CA ARG A 103 9.13 22.78 9.83
C ARG A 103 7.68 22.53 9.41
N GLY A 104 7.22 23.27 8.39
CA GLY A 104 5.84 23.18 7.92
C GLY A 104 5.38 21.72 7.84
N LEU A 105 4.21 21.42 8.39
CA LEU A 105 3.65 20.07 8.38
C LEU A 105 3.56 19.59 6.94
N ARG A 106 4.25 18.50 6.59
CA ARG A 106 4.10 17.84 5.28
C ARG A 106 3.21 16.62 5.46
N GLN A 107 2.07 16.63 4.80
CA GLN A 107 1.21 15.47 4.68
C GLN A 107 1.64 14.68 3.46
N GLN A 108 1.88 13.38 3.62
CA GLN A 108 2.25 12.48 2.53
C GLN A 108 1.12 11.49 2.27
N GLY A 109 0.77 11.30 1.00
CA GLY A 109 -0.11 10.24 0.52
C GLY A 109 0.69 9.22 -0.28
N THR A 110 0.34 7.94 -0.17
CA THR A 110 0.89 6.88 -1.01
C THR A 110 -0.24 6.05 -1.58
N GLY A 111 -0.14 5.70 -2.87
CA GLY A 111 -1.08 4.84 -3.56
C GLY A 111 -0.41 4.11 -4.72
N SER A 112 -1.19 3.34 -5.46
CA SER A 112 -0.77 2.70 -6.70
C SER A 112 -1.31 3.45 -7.92
N GLY A 113 -0.65 3.26 -9.05
CA GLY A 113 -1.11 3.69 -10.35
C GLY A 113 -0.75 2.67 -11.43
N VAL A 114 -1.35 2.80 -12.61
CA VAL A 114 -1.09 1.95 -13.77
C VAL A 114 -0.73 2.82 -14.97
N ILE A 115 0.34 2.46 -15.66
CA ILE A 115 0.75 3.09 -16.92
C ILE A 115 -0.20 2.63 -18.02
N ILE A 116 -0.90 3.57 -18.66
CA ILE A 116 -1.94 3.28 -19.68
C ILE A 116 -1.51 3.65 -21.10
N SER A 117 -0.44 4.43 -21.26
CA SER A 117 0.13 4.77 -22.58
C SER A 117 1.66 4.80 -22.52
N ALA A 118 2.30 4.52 -23.66
CA ALA A 118 3.74 4.67 -23.87
C ALA A 118 4.22 6.13 -23.67
N ASP A 119 3.31 7.10 -23.80
CA ASP A 119 3.61 8.53 -23.57
C ASP A 119 3.78 8.88 -22.08
N GLY A 120 3.57 7.91 -21.18
CA GLY A 120 3.76 8.09 -19.74
C GLY A 120 2.52 8.52 -18.98
N TYR A 121 1.32 8.35 -19.55
CA TYR A 121 0.07 8.57 -18.82
C TYR A 121 -0.15 7.48 -17.77
N ILE A 122 -0.48 7.91 -16.56
CA ILE A 122 -0.68 7.03 -15.39
C ILE A 122 -2.09 7.28 -14.85
N LEU A 123 -2.85 6.20 -14.68
CA LEU A 123 -4.12 6.20 -14.00
C LEU A 123 -3.92 5.90 -12.51
N THR A 124 -4.47 6.73 -11.64
CA THR A 124 -4.46 6.52 -10.18
C THR A 124 -5.77 7.03 -9.58
N ASN A 125 -6.01 6.72 -8.30
CA ASN A 125 -7.19 7.20 -7.59
C ASN A 125 -7.10 8.70 -7.34
N ASN A 126 -8.21 9.41 -7.49
CA ASN A 126 -8.27 10.85 -7.25
C ASN A 126 -7.79 11.23 -5.84
N HIS A 127 -8.20 10.50 -4.80
CA HIS A 127 -7.81 10.80 -3.41
C HIS A 127 -6.30 10.70 -3.15
N VAL A 128 -5.53 10.04 -4.03
CA VAL A 128 -4.07 9.96 -3.91
C VAL A 128 -3.43 11.28 -4.34
N ILE A 129 -3.99 11.96 -5.33
CA ILE A 129 -3.40 13.14 -5.99
C ILE A 129 -4.10 14.46 -5.64
N ASP A 130 -5.32 14.38 -5.11
CA ASP A 130 -6.19 15.55 -4.91
C ASP A 130 -5.60 16.55 -3.90
N GLY A 131 -5.39 17.79 -4.36
CA GLY A 131 -4.83 18.87 -3.53
C GLY A 131 -3.39 18.64 -3.09
N SER A 132 -2.65 17.77 -3.79
CA SER A 132 -1.21 17.60 -3.62
C SER A 132 -0.43 18.73 -4.30
N ASP A 133 0.66 19.16 -3.66
CA ASP A 133 1.58 20.16 -4.22
C ASP A 133 2.65 19.49 -5.10
N GLU A 134 3.07 18.28 -4.72
CA GLU A 134 4.09 17.51 -5.42
C GLU A 134 3.64 16.06 -5.57
N ILE A 135 3.82 15.50 -6.77
CA ILE A 135 3.58 14.10 -7.07
C ILE A 135 4.88 13.47 -7.58
N THR A 136 5.26 12.36 -6.95
CA THR A 136 6.39 11.53 -7.32
C THR A 136 5.90 10.14 -7.68
N VAL A 137 6.21 9.69 -8.88
CA VAL A 137 5.96 8.32 -9.35
C VAL A 137 7.24 7.51 -9.16
N VAL A 138 7.10 6.32 -8.59
CA VAL A 138 8.19 5.36 -8.41
C VAL A 138 7.88 4.14 -9.26
N LEU A 139 8.75 3.87 -10.24
CA LEU A 139 8.65 2.69 -11.10
C LEU A 139 9.15 1.44 -10.39
N VAL A 140 8.80 0.28 -10.95
CA VAL A 140 9.42 -1.01 -10.60
C VAL A 140 10.93 -0.90 -10.85
N GLY A 141 11.73 -1.04 -9.79
CA GLY A 141 13.18 -0.79 -9.79
C GLY A 141 13.61 0.47 -9.02
N GLY A 142 12.67 1.26 -8.49
CA GLY A 142 12.95 2.36 -7.56
C GLY A 142 13.27 3.71 -8.22
N LYS A 143 13.23 3.78 -9.55
CA LYS A 143 13.42 5.03 -10.28
C LYS A 143 12.26 5.98 -10.01
N LYS A 144 12.58 7.22 -9.62
CA LYS A 144 11.61 8.25 -9.25
C LYS A 144 11.48 9.31 -10.34
N HIS A 145 10.25 9.71 -10.63
CA HIS A 145 9.91 10.75 -11.59
C HIS A 145 8.92 11.73 -10.97
N LYS A 146 9.11 13.02 -11.20
CA LYS A 146 8.07 14.00 -10.88
C LYS A 146 6.97 13.90 -11.94
N ALA A 147 5.73 14.02 -11.50
CA ALA A 147 4.57 13.99 -12.38
C ALA A 147 3.69 15.22 -12.14
N THR A 148 3.03 15.67 -13.21
CA THR A 148 1.91 16.60 -13.15
C THR A 148 0.62 15.80 -13.21
N TRP A 149 -0.39 16.23 -12.47
CA TRP A 149 -1.71 15.63 -12.53
C TRP A 149 -2.67 16.50 -13.33
N TRP A 150 -3.65 15.84 -13.93
CA TRP A 150 -4.76 16.45 -14.64
C TRP A 150 -6.03 15.69 -14.27
N ALA A 151 -7.13 16.40 -14.03
CA ALA A 151 -8.41 15.77 -13.71
C ALA A 151 -9.28 15.69 -14.96
N LEU A 152 -9.74 14.48 -15.29
CA LEU A 152 -10.68 14.23 -16.41
C LEU A 152 -12.08 14.79 -16.13
N THR A 153 -12.44 14.99 -14.86
CA THR A 153 -13.72 15.53 -14.42
C THR A 153 -13.51 16.70 -13.47
N PRO A 154 -14.24 17.82 -13.63
CA PRO A 154 -14.33 18.84 -12.60
C PRO A 154 -14.84 18.19 -11.31
N ARG A 155 -14.27 18.58 -10.16
CA ARG A 155 -14.83 18.13 -8.86
C ARG A 155 -16.32 18.48 -8.85
N PRO A 156 -17.23 17.52 -8.58
CA PRO A 156 -18.64 17.85 -8.43
C PRO A 156 -18.74 18.83 -7.26
N THR A 157 -19.05 20.09 -7.57
CA THR A 157 -19.36 21.07 -6.55
C THR A 157 -20.73 20.69 -6.00
N TRP A 158 -20.76 19.84 -4.98
CA TRP A 158 -21.92 19.76 -4.11
C TRP A 158 -22.03 21.11 -3.39
N ARG A 159 -22.73 22.05 -4.02
CA ARG A 159 -23.28 23.23 -3.35
C ARG A 159 -24.49 22.72 -2.58
N CYS A 160 -24.39 22.71 -1.25
CA CYS A 160 -25.57 22.70 -0.39
C CYS A 160 -26.37 23.98 -0.61
#